data_AF-A0A7S4NP82-F1
#
_entry.id   AF-A0A7S4NP82-F1
#
_cell.length_a   1.000
_cell.length_b   1.000
_cell.length_c   1.000
_cell.angle_alpha   90.00
_cell.angle_beta   90.00
_cell.angle_gamma   90.00
#
_symmetry.space_group_name_H-M   'P 1'
#
loop_
_entity.id
_entity.type
_entity.pdbx_description
1 polymer ?
#
loop_
_entity_poly.entity_id
_entity_poly.type
_entity_poly.pdbx_seq_one_letter_code
_entity_poly.pdbx_strand_id
1 'polypeptide(L)'
;MERVIAALNVKDKKLFQFADRDHEFLPVHLWPGVVIDNAGKVREIHWDDAFTHETVLDFSSLPQSVEVFTASGSCLSGCLDLSLFPSSITYLDLSKNNLCGCVDLSKAPAAIEDLNLSSNRLNGPLNVQTLPRALQNLHVHKNAFCGPLNLRNLNTDQKA
;
A
#
# COMPACT_ATOMS: atom_id res chain seq x y z
N MET A 1 12.40 5.97 5.52
CA MET A 1 12.26 5.95 4.05
C MET A 1 13.27 5.05 3.37
N GLU A 2 14.58 5.20 3.60
CA GLU A 2 15.60 4.30 3.00
C GLU A 2 15.32 2.81 3.23
N ARG A 3 14.86 2.46 4.43
CA ARG A 3 14.47 1.10 4.78
C ARG A 3 13.31 0.54 3.96
N VAL A 4 12.40 1.40 3.45
CA VAL A 4 11.25 0.97 2.61
C VAL A 4 11.76 0.23 1.38
N ILE A 5 12.83 0.74 0.78
CA ILE A 5 13.39 0.27 -0.49
C ILE A 5 14.66 -0.57 -0.31
N ALA A 6 15.01 -0.94 0.93
CA ALA A 6 16.27 -1.63 1.21
C ALA A 6 16.39 -2.97 0.46
N ALA A 7 15.27 -3.68 0.29
CA ALA A 7 15.22 -4.96 -0.42
C ALA A 7 15.01 -4.82 -1.95
N LEU A 8 14.92 -3.59 -2.49
CA LEU A 8 14.91 -3.41 -3.94
C LEU A 8 16.23 -3.92 -4.54
N ASN A 9 16.13 -4.52 -5.72
CA ASN A 9 17.32 -4.90 -6.47
C ASN A 9 18.09 -3.65 -6.96
N VAL A 10 19.32 -3.86 -7.44
CA VAL A 10 20.19 -2.77 -7.91
C VAL A 10 19.63 -2.06 -9.15
N LYS A 11 18.95 -2.76 -10.06
CA LYS A 11 18.40 -2.17 -11.29
C LYS A 11 17.26 -1.20 -10.98
N ASP A 12 16.30 -1.62 -10.17
CA ASP A 12 15.17 -0.83 -9.71
C ASP A 12 15.65 0.36 -8.86
N LYS A 13 16.65 0.14 -7.97
CA LYS A 13 17.29 1.23 -7.23
C LYS A 13 17.91 2.30 -8.13
N LYS A 14 18.58 1.87 -9.21
CA LYS A 14 19.19 2.77 -10.19
C LYS A 14 18.16 3.43 -11.10
N LEU A 15 17.14 2.70 -11.54
CA LEU A 15 16.07 3.19 -12.40
C LEU A 15 15.32 4.35 -11.72
N PHE A 16 15.03 4.18 -10.44
CA PHE A 16 14.37 5.19 -9.62
C PHE A 16 15.33 6.19 -8.97
N GLN A 17 16.63 6.10 -9.27
CA GLN A 17 17.63 7.06 -8.80
C GLN A 17 17.52 7.36 -7.29
N PHE A 18 17.27 6.34 -6.46
CA PHE A 18 17.12 6.57 -5.02
C PHE A 18 18.43 6.95 -4.34
N ALA A 19 19.56 6.69 -5.01
CA ALA A 19 20.90 6.99 -4.54
C ALA A 19 21.71 7.66 -5.65
N ASP A 20 22.72 8.43 -5.24
CA ASP A 20 23.66 9.09 -6.13
C ASP A 20 24.72 8.12 -6.70
N ARG A 21 25.77 8.69 -7.33
CA ARG A 21 26.86 7.91 -7.94
C ARG A 21 27.76 7.23 -6.90
N ASP A 22 27.78 7.73 -5.67
CA ASP A 22 28.56 7.20 -4.56
C ASP A 22 27.76 6.18 -3.73
N HIS A 23 26.54 5.86 -4.19
CA HIS A 23 25.57 4.95 -3.56
C HIS A 23 24.96 5.49 -2.26
N GLU A 24 25.08 6.80 -2.01
CA GLU A 24 24.41 7.47 -0.90
C GLU A 24 22.97 7.83 -1.29
N PHE A 25 22.01 7.65 -0.38
CA PHE A 25 20.61 7.93 -0.68
C PHE A 25 20.39 9.43 -0.96
N LEU A 26 19.67 9.73 -2.05
CA LEU A 26 19.23 11.09 -2.32
C LEU A 26 18.24 11.54 -1.23
N PRO A 27 18.15 12.86 -0.97
CA PRO A 27 17.05 13.42 -0.21
C PRO A 27 15.70 12.92 -0.74
N VAL A 28 14.80 12.53 0.18
CA VAL A 28 13.54 11.87 -0.17
C VAL A 28 12.65 12.67 -1.12
N HIS A 29 12.71 14.00 -1.08
CA HIS A 29 11.95 14.88 -1.98
C HIS A 29 12.44 14.85 -3.44
N LEU A 30 13.60 14.24 -3.70
CA LEU A 30 14.12 14.02 -5.05
C LEU A 30 13.77 12.64 -5.59
N TRP A 31 13.18 11.76 -4.77
CA TRP A 31 12.82 10.42 -5.21
C TRP A 31 11.65 10.51 -6.19
N PRO A 32 11.71 9.85 -7.36
CA PRO A 32 10.62 9.84 -8.33
C PRO A 32 9.31 9.38 -7.70
N GLY A 33 8.22 10.08 -8.05
CA GLY A 33 6.89 9.81 -7.53
C GLY A 33 6.63 10.30 -6.11
N VAL A 34 7.61 10.87 -5.41
CA VAL A 34 7.42 11.44 -4.07
C VAL A 34 6.96 12.89 -4.16
N VAL A 35 5.84 13.21 -3.50
CA VAL A 35 5.30 14.57 -3.38
C VAL A 35 5.41 15.02 -1.92
N ILE A 36 5.96 16.22 -1.71
CA ILE A 36 6.03 16.85 -0.40
C ILE A 36 4.94 17.91 -0.23
N ASP A 37 4.48 18.11 1.01
CA ASP A 37 3.56 19.19 1.37
C ASP A 37 4.28 20.53 1.61
N ASN A 38 3.52 21.58 1.92
CA ASN A 38 4.05 22.91 2.24
C ASN A 38 4.90 22.94 3.53
N ALA A 39 4.82 21.90 4.37
CA ALA A 39 5.62 21.74 5.57
C ALA A 39 6.90 20.90 5.31
N GLY A 40 7.15 20.49 4.06
CA GLY A 40 8.29 19.68 3.66
C GLY A 40 8.18 18.20 4.04
N LYS A 41 7.00 17.71 4.41
CA LYS A 41 6.75 16.30 4.73
C LYS A 41 6.30 15.54 3.50
N VAL A 42 6.64 14.25 3.42
CA VAL A 42 6.18 13.38 2.32
C VAL A 42 4.68 13.14 2.49
N ARG A 43 3.90 13.54 1.50
CA ARG A 43 2.43 13.44 1.48
C ARG A 43 1.95 12.34 0.55
N GLU A 44 2.57 12.19 -0.62
CA GLU A 44 2.15 11.21 -1.62
C GLU A 44 3.37 10.46 -2.16
N ILE A 45 3.18 9.18 -2.47
CA ILE A 45 4.19 8.32 -3.08
C ILE A 45 3.52 7.54 -4.22
N HIS A 46 4.01 7.75 -5.44
CA HIS A 46 3.52 7.13 -6.66
C HIS A 46 4.57 6.26 -7.34
N TRP A 47 4.52 4.96 -7.05
CA TRP A 47 5.45 3.93 -7.54
C TRP A 47 4.73 2.85 -8.34
N ASP A 48 3.70 3.24 -9.09
CA ASP A 48 3.05 2.35 -10.05
C ASP A 48 4.04 1.96 -11.15
N ASP A 49 4.05 0.68 -11.51
CA ASP A 49 4.95 0.04 -12.47
C ASP A 49 6.45 0.29 -12.19
N ALA A 50 6.79 0.61 -10.93
CA ALA A 50 8.12 1.04 -10.54
C ALA A 50 9.15 -0.08 -10.46
N PHE A 51 8.75 -1.25 -9.97
CA PHE A 51 9.69 -2.34 -9.72
C PHE A 51 9.47 -3.46 -10.72
N THR A 52 10.53 -3.75 -11.46
CA THR A 52 10.51 -4.69 -12.58
C THR A 52 10.87 -6.11 -12.17
N HIS A 53 11.32 -6.30 -10.93
CA HIS A 53 11.62 -7.61 -10.37
C HIS A 53 10.91 -7.78 -9.03
N GLU A 54 10.72 -9.04 -8.65
CA GLU A 54 10.12 -9.38 -7.37
C GLU A 54 10.86 -8.72 -6.19
N THR A 55 10.10 -8.07 -5.31
CA THR A 55 10.64 -7.36 -4.16
C THR A 55 9.63 -7.27 -3.01
N VAL A 56 10.14 -7.08 -1.79
CA VAL A 56 9.35 -6.91 -0.57
C VAL A 56 9.65 -5.53 0.00
N LEU A 57 8.65 -4.66 0.10
CA LEU A 57 8.81 -3.37 0.74
C LEU A 57 8.56 -3.46 2.25
N ASP A 58 9.35 -2.70 3.01
CA ASP A 58 9.10 -2.50 4.44
C ASP A 58 8.08 -1.37 4.63
N PHE A 59 6.78 -1.70 4.58
CA PHE A 59 5.70 -0.72 4.74
C PHE A 59 5.73 0.00 6.10
N SER A 60 6.29 -0.63 7.14
CA SER A 60 6.45 -0.01 8.46
C SER A 60 7.42 1.18 8.47
N SER A 61 8.27 1.26 7.44
CA SER A 61 9.25 2.33 7.25
C SER A 61 8.71 3.51 6.43
N LEU A 62 7.44 3.48 6.02
CA LEU A 62 6.77 4.60 5.35
C LEU A 62 6.65 5.81 6.29
N PRO A 63 6.82 7.06 5.78
CA PRO A 63 6.61 8.25 6.58
C PRO A 63 5.19 8.33 7.12
N GLN A 64 5.04 8.72 8.39
CA GLN A 64 3.73 8.81 9.05
C GLN A 64 2.84 9.94 8.49
N SER A 65 3.36 10.79 7.62
CA SER A 65 2.62 11.85 6.93
C SER A 65 2.06 11.43 5.56
N VAL A 66 2.35 10.21 5.08
CA VAL A 66 1.87 9.77 3.77
C VAL A 66 0.35 9.56 3.80
N GLU A 67 -0.34 10.24 2.91
CA GLU A 67 -1.79 10.16 2.71
C GLU A 67 -2.12 9.26 1.50
N VAL A 68 -1.26 9.29 0.47
CA VAL A 68 -1.47 8.52 -0.78
C VAL A 68 -0.26 7.64 -1.04
N PHE A 69 -0.48 6.33 -1.17
CA PHE A 69 0.54 5.37 -1.58
C PHE A 69 0.03 4.49 -2.73
N THR A 70 0.70 4.57 -3.88
CA THR A 70 0.41 3.72 -5.04
C THR A 70 1.66 2.96 -5.46
N ALA A 71 1.52 1.65 -5.66
CA ALA A 71 2.58 0.77 -6.14
C ALA A 71 2.00 -0.38 -6.97
N SER A 72 0.97 -0.09 -7.76
CA SER A 72 0.32 -1.08 -8.62
C SER A 72 1.29 -1.59 -9.70
N GLY A 73 1.28 -2.88 -10.00
CA GLY A 73 2.07 -3.44 -11.11
C GLY A 73 3.57 -3.57 -10.84
N SER A 74 4.01 -3.43 -9.60
CA SER A 74 5.43 -3.35 -9.23
C SER A 74 6.03 -4.67 -8.70
N CYS A 75 5.55 -5.81 -9.18
CA CYS A 75 6.03 -7.16 -8.80
C CYS A 75 6.15 -7.40 -7.28
N LEU A 76 5.43 -6.65 -6.43
CA LEU A 76 5.58 -6.72 -4.98
C LEU A 76 5.16 -8.10 -4.46
N SER A 77 5.94 -8.67 -3.55
CA SER A 77 5.64 -9.95 -2.90
C SER A 77 5.75 -9.85 -1.38
N GLY A 78 5.52 -10.97 -0.70
CA GLY A 78 5.43 -11.03 0.76
C GLY A 78 4.00 -11.01 1.27
N CYS A 79 3.86 -11.28 2.58
CA CYS A 79 2.58 -11.29 3.25
C CYS A 79 2.14 -9.86 3.58
N LEU A 80 0.96 -9.46 3.10
CA LEU A 80 0.42 -8.13 3.36
C LEU A 80 -0.13 -8.04 4.78
N ASP A 81 0.38 -7.10 5.56
CA ASP A 81 -0.15 -6.70 6.85
C ASP A 81 -0.54 -5.22 6.82
N LEU A 82 -1.85 -4.96 6.84
CA LEU A 82 -2.40 -3.60 6.76
C LEU A 82 -2.09 -2.75 8.00
N SER A 83 -1.75 -3.38 9.13
CA SER A 83 -1.39 -2.66 10.37
C SER A 83 -0.04 -1.95 10.30
N LEU A 84 0.79 -2.29 9.31
CA LEU A 84 2.11 -1.67 9.10
C LEU A 84 2.02 -0.34 8.37
N PHE A 85 0.86 0.01 7.80
CA PHE A 85 0.68 1.25 7.07
C PHE A 85 0.41 2.43 8.02
N PRO A 86 0.91 3.64 7.70
CA PRO A 86 0.56 4.86 8.42
C PRO A 86 -0.95 5.07 8.53
N SER A 87 -1.41 5.55 9.69
CA SER A 87 -2.84 5.82 9.94
C SER A 87 -3.40 7.00 9.12
N SER A 88 -2.52 7.82 8.55
CA SER A 88 -2.82 8.97 7.69
C SER A 88 -3.20 8.59 6.26
N ILE A 89 -2.98 7.34 5.83
CA ILE A 89 -3.30 6.92 4.47
C ILE A 89 -4.82 6.98 4.23
N THR A 90 -5.20 7.73 3.19
CA THR A 90 -6.56 7.86 2.68
C THR A 90 -6.74 7.10 1.35
N TYR A 91 -5.67 6.92 0.58
CA TYR A 91 -5.67 6.18 -0.69
C TYR A 91 -4.52 5.18 -0.76
N LEU A 92 -4.85 3.90 -0.93
CA LEU A 92 -3.88 2.80 -1.04
C LEU A 92 -4.16 1.94 -2.27
N ASP A 93 -3.25 1.94 -3.24
CA ASP A 93 -3.29 1.03 -4.39
C ASP A 93 -2.06 0.12 -4.42
N LEU A 94 -2.30 -1.16 -4.15
CA LEU A 94 -1.31 -2.24 -4.25
C LEU A 94 -1.73 -3.29 -5.29
N SER A 95 -2.59 -2.92 -6.23
CA SER A 95 -3.15 -3.86 -7.19
C SER A 95 -2.11 -4.42 -8.16
N LYS A 96 -2.43 -5.55 -8.81
CA LYS A 96 -1.57 -6.17 -9.83
C LYS A 96 -0.17 -6.52 -9.32
N ASN A 97 -0.06 -7.02 -8.09
CA ASN A 97 1.18 -7.48 -7.49
C ASN A 97 1.13 -9.01 -7.20
N ASN A 98 2.16 -9.53 -6.54
CA ASN A 98 2.24 -10.92 -6.07
C ASN A 98 2.04 -11.04 -4.55
N LEU A 99 1.39 -10.06 -3.92
CA LEU A 99 1.17 -10.05 -2.47
C LEU A 99 0.30 -11.23 -2.05
N CYS A 100 0.63 -11.83 -0.92
CA CYS A 100 -0.06 -13.00 -0.38
C CYS A 100 -0.47 -12.80 1.09
N GLY A 101 -1.05 -13.85 1.69
CA GLY A 101 -1.48 -13.84 3.08
C GLY A 101 -2.98 -13.54 3.26
N CYS A 102 -3.41 -13.64 4.51
CA CYS A 102 -4.78 -13.37 4.93
C CYS A 102 -4.87 -11.93 5.44
N VAL A 103 -5.68 -11.10 4.78
CA VAL A 103 -5.78 -9.69 5.10
C VAL A 103 -6.89 -9.45 6.11
N ASP A 104 -6.55 -8.81 7.22
CA ASP A 104 -7.51 -8.31 8.20
C ASP A 104 -7.85 -6.86 7.89
N LEU A 105 -9.02 -6.63 7.29
CA LEU A 105 -9.50 -5.29 6.93
C LEU A 105 -9.76 -4.40 8.17
N SER A 106 -9.95 -4.99 9.36
CA SER A 106 -10.09 -4.19 10.60
C SER A 106 -8.80 -3.48 11.01
N LYS A 107 -7.67 -3.88 10.43
CA LYS A 107 -6.34 -3.30 10.66
C LYS A 107 -5.94 -2.27 9.62
N ALA A 108 -6.78 -2.01 8.62
CA ALA A 108 -6.53 -0.96 7.65
C ALA A 108 -6.44 0.42 8.33
N PRO A 109 -5.68 1.38 7.75
CA PRO A 109 -5.61 2.74 8.26
C PRO A 109 -7.00 3.33 8.52
N ALA A 110 -7.18 3.98 9.68
CA ALA A 110 -8.51 4.45 10.08
C ALA A 110 -9.10 5.50 9.13
N ALA A 111 -8.23 6.26 8.44
CA ALA A 111 -8.60 7.29 7.48
C ALA A 111 -8.74 6.77 6.03
N ILE A 112 -8.58 5.47 5.79
CA ILE A 112 -8.62 4.92 4.43
C ILE A 112 -10.00 5.13 3.79
N GLU A 113 -10.02 5.73 2.61
CA GLU A 113 -11.22 5.97 1.81
C GLU A 113 -11.26 5.04 0.60
N ASP A 114 -10.12 4.81 -0.04
CA ASP A 114 -9.98 3.91 -1.19
C ASP A 114 -8.89 2.87 -0.96
N LEU A 115 -9.28 1.60 -0.99
CA LEU A 115 -8.37 0.46 -0.82
C LEU A 115 -8.46 -0.47 -2.03
N ASN A 116 -7.41 -0.47 -2.84
CA ASN A 116 -7.26 -1.35 -3.98
C ASN A 116 -6.19 -2.41 -3.77
N LEU A 117 -6.65 -3.65 -3.51
CA LEU A 117 -5.82 -4.85 -3.35
C LEU A 117 -6.06 -5.86 -4.48
N SER A 118 -6.73 -5.45 -5.55
CA SER A 118 -7.17 -6.35 -6.60
C SER A 118 -6.00 -6.97 -7.38
N SER A 119 -6.21 -8.12 -7.99
CA SER A 119 -5.19 -8.79 -8.82
C SER A 119 -3.91 -9.11 -8.04
N ASN A 120 -4.06 -9.78 -6.89
CA ASN A 120 -2.97 -10.28 -6.05
C ASN A 120 -3.17 -11.78 -5.77
N ARG A 121 -2.41 -12.36 -4.83
CA ARG A 121 -2.53 -13.74 -4.36
C ARG A 121 -3.04 -13.81 -2.90
N LEU A 122 -3.79 -12.80 -2.46
CA LEU A 122 -4.37 -12.75 -1.12
C LEU A 122 -5.42 -13.85 -0.95
N ASN A 123 -5.52 -14.40 0.25
CA ASN A 123 -6.37 -15.56 0.51
C ASN A 123 -7.08 -15.46 1.87
N GLY A 124 -7.83 -16.51 2.21
CA GLY A 124 -8.59 -16.59 3.45
C GLY A 124 -9.95 -15.90 3.39
N PRO A 125 -10.68 -15.89 4.52
CA PRO A 125 -11.99 -15.26 4.61
C PRO A 125 -11.89 -13.74 4.65
N LEU A 126 -12.78 -13.07 3.90
CA LEU A 126 -12.89 -11.62 3.92
C LEU A 126 -13.91 -11.18 4.97
N ASN A 127 -13.43 -10.63 6.09
CA ASN A 127 -14.29 -10.05 7.10
C ASN A 127 -14.64 -8.60 6.78
N VAL A 128 -15.81 -8.39 6.18
CA VAL A 128 -16.36 -7.08 5.82
C VAL A 128 -17.24 -6.47 6.91
N GLN A 129 -17.34 -7.09 8.09
CA GLN A 129 -18.14 -6.55 9.20
C GLN A 129 -17.41 -5.46 10.00
N THR A 130 -16.11 -5.32 9.78
CA THR A 130 -15.20 -4.43 10.52
C THR A 130 -14.42 -3.53 9.57
N LEU A 131 -15.05 -3.08 8.50
CA LEU A 131 -14.43 -2.14 7.58
C LEU A 131 -14.16 -0.79 8.28
N PRO A 132 -13.07 -0.10 7.94
CA PRO A 132 -12.84 1.27 8.39
C PRO A 132 -14.02 2.17 8.04
N ARG A 133 -14.40 3.05 8.96
CA ARG A 133 -15.58 3.92 8.79
C ARG A 133 -15.46 4.87 7.59
N ALA A 134 -14.25 5.30 7.28
CA ALA A 134 -13.98 6.21 6.16
C ALA A 134 -14.00 5.51 4.79
N LEU A 135 -14.00 4.17 4.75
CA LEU A 135 -13.85 3.41 3.52
C LEU A 135 -15.08 3.58 2.61
N GLN A 136 -14.82 4.07 1.40
CA GLN A 136 -15.81 4.30 0.35
C GLN A 136 -15.69 3.23 -0.75
N ASN A 137 -14.46 2.89 -1.14
CA ASN A 137 -14.18 1.94 -2.22
C ASN A 137 -13.28 0.81 -1.74
N LEU A 138 -13.70 -0.43 -2.03
CA LEU A 138 -12.92 -1.63 -1.72
C LEU A 138 -12.81 -2.52 -2.96
N HIS A 139 -11.59 -2.65 -3.49
CA HIS A 139 -11.30 -3.49 -4.65
C HIS A 139 -10.47 -4.70 -4.25
N VAL A 140 -11.11 -5.86 -4.17
CA VAL A 140 -10.49 -7.13 -3.73
C VAL A 140 -10.58 -8.25 -4.77
N HIS A 141 -11.15 -7.97 -5.94
CA HIS A 141 -11.35 -8.94 -7.01
C HIS A 141 -10.02 -9.49 -7.55
N LYS A 142 -10.06 -10.64 -8.25
CA LYS A 142 -8.87 -11.33 -8.78
C LYS A 142 -7.83 -11.65 -7.67
N ASN A 143 -8.32 -12.24 -6.58
CA ASN A 143 -7.52 -12.81 -5.51
C ASN A 143 -8.01 -14.26 -5.25
N ALA A 144 -7.43 -14.93 -4.26
CA ALA A 144 -7.80 -16.28 -3.82
C ALA A 144 -8.61 -16.27 -2.50
N PHE A 145 -9.37 -15.21 -2.23
CA PHE A 145 -10.27 -15.14 -1.07
C PHE A 145 -11.31 -16.27 -1.11
N CYS A 146 -11.66 -16.80 0.05
CA CYS A 146 -12.56 -17.95 0.18
C CYS A 146 -13.47 -17.83 1.40
N GLY A 147 -14.33 -18.81 1.63
CA GLY A 147 -15.23 -18.82 2.78
C GLY A 147 -16.48 -17.93 2.61
N PRO A 148 -17.34 -17.90 3.63
CA PRO A 148 -18.62 -17.20 3.56
C PRO A 148 -18.41 -15.69 3.69
N LEU A 149 -19.07 -14.93 2.80
CA LEU A 149 -19.12 -13.48 2.89
C LEU A 149 -20.35 -13.07 3.72
N ASN A 150 -20.13 -12.50 4.91
CA ASN A 150 -21.20 -12.04 5.78
C ASN A 150 -21.49 -10.55 5.56
N LEU A 151 -22.57 -10.26 4.84
CA LEU A 151 -22.96 -8.90 4.47
C LEU A 151 -23.91 -8.22 5.49
N ARG A 152 -24.24 -8.87 6.62
CA ARG A 152 -25.33 -8.44 7.51
C ARG A 152 -25.23 -7.00 8.04
N ASN A 153 -24.01 -6.46 8.15
CA ASN A 153 -23.75 -5.13 8.72
C ASN A 153 -23.25 -4.10 7.70
N LEU A 154 -23.25 -4.41 6.39
CA LEU A 154 -22.75 -3.47 5.37
C LEU A 154 -23.73 -2.33 5.05
N ASN A 155 -25.00 -2.45 5.43
CA ASN A 155 -26.06 -1.51 5.07
C ASN A 155 -26.74 -0.83 6.28
N THR A 156 -26.20 -0.92 7.49
CA THR A 156 -26.99 -0.56 8.68
C THR A 156 -26.89 0.88 9.16
N ASP A 157 -25.98 1.74 8.68
CA ASP A 157 -25.95 3.17 9.08
C ASP A 157 -25.45 4.15 8.00
N GLN A 158 -26.17 4.25 6.88
CA GLN A 158 -26.12 5.43 5.99
C GLN A 158 -27.18 6.50 6.35
N LYS A 159 -27.59 6.60 7.62
CA LYS A 159 -28.50 7.66 8.08
C LYS A 159 -28.04 8.28 9.39
N ALA A 160 -27.35 9.42 9.29
CA ALA A 160 -27.68 10.70 9.92
C ALA A 160 -26.54 11.70 9.66
#